data_AF-A0A165NB13-F1
#
_entry.id   AF-A0A165NB13-F1
#
_cell.length_a   1.000
_cell.length_b   1.000
_cell.length_c   1.000
_cell.angle_alpha   90.00
_cell.angle_beta   90.00
_cell.angle_gamma   90.00
#
_symmetry.space_group_name_H-M   'P 1'
#
loop_
_entity.id
_entity.type
_entity.pdbx_description
1 polymer ?
#
loop_
_entity_poly.entity_id
_entity_poly.type
_entity_poly.pdbx_seq_one_letter_code
_entity_poly.pdbx_strand_id
1 'polypeptide(L)'
;MRAPEALLGHPWSSPLDVWSVGCIVFEFLTGAPMFALTAIETGVQEGARDYEEAYLQLLFAQHGREAFKPDFIARCTRSEPYFHENGTPRFVPNVMPITVAERMSAFGYREADVAEAARFIERCLIIDPQERPSAADLLDDKWLNGGGDDEID
;
A
#
# COMPACT_ATOMS: atom_id res chain seq x y z
N MET A 1 4.28 -0.06 9.33
CA MET A 1 3.04 -0.62 8.77
C MET A 1 1.84 0.16 9.26
N ARG A 2 1.55 1.33 8.68
CA ARG A 2 0.34 2.10 9.01
C ARG A 2 -0.47 2.33 7.73
N ALA A 3 -1.77 2.05 7.77
CA ALA A 3 -2.64 2.36 6.65
C ALA A 3 -2.67 3.88 6.40
N PRO A 4 -2.84 4.35 5.16
CA PRO A 4 -2.83 5.78 4.82
C PRO A 4 -3.87 6.58 5.61
N GLU A 5 -5.05 6.01 5.86
CA GLU A 5 -6.10 6.64 6.67
C GLU A 5 -5.67 6.89 8.12
N ALA A 6 -4.85 6.02 8.70
CA ALA A 6 -4.36 6.17 10.07
C ALA A 6 -3.30 7.28 10.16
N LEU A 7 -2.48 7.43 9.12
CA LEU A 7 -1.50 8.50 9.00
C LEU A 7 -2.17 9.86 8.79
N LEU A 8 -3.12 9.92 7.84
CA LEU A 8 -3.78 11.15 7.42
C LEU A 8 -4.98 11.53 8.29
N GLY A 9 -5.33 10.72 9.28
CA GLY A 9 -6.38 11.05 10.26
C GLY A 9 -7.80 10.95 9.69
N HIS A 10 -8.05 9.97 8.83
CA HIS A 10 -9.40 9.54 8.46
C HIS A 10 -9.93 8.53 9.51
N PRO A 11 -11.25 8.52 9.82
CA PRO A 11 -11.82 7.59 10.79
C PRO A 11 -11.45 6.13 10.54
N TRP A 12 -11.11 5.42 11.62
CA TRP A 12 -10.74 4.01 11.55
C TRP A 12 -11.96 3.12 11.42
N SER A 13 -11.84 2.08 10.60
CA SER A 13 -12.83 1.03 10.40
C SER A 13 -12.13 -0.24 9.93
N SER A 14 -12.88 -1.32 9.69
CA SER A 14 -12.35 -2.63 9.31
C SER A 14 -11.41 -2.68 8.07
N PRO A 15 -11.50 -1.80 7.06
CA PRO A 15 -10.53 -1.78 5.96
C PRO A 15 -9.08 -1.61 6.41
N LEU A 16 -8.82 -1.00 7.57
CA LEU A 16 -7.46 -0.85 8.13
C LEU A 16 -6.80 -2.21 8.36
N ASP A 17 -7.57 -3.21 8.81
CA ASP A 17 -7.08 -4.56 9.01
C ASP A 17 -6.76 -5.23 7.66
N VAL A 18 -7.55 -4.95 6.62
CA VAL A 18 -7.29 -5.44 5.25
C VAL A 18 -5.95 -4.92 4.70
N TRP A 19 -5.62 -3.63 4.94
CA TRP A 19 -4.30 -3.10 4.61
C TRP A 19 -3.19 -3.89 5.29
N SER A 20 -3.39 -4.19 6.59
CA SER A 20 -2.42 -4.92 7.40
C SER A 20 -2.22 -6.35 6.87
N VAL A 21 -3.29 -7.01 6.43
CA VAL A 21 -3.22 -8.32 5.74
C VAL A 21 -2.37 -8.22 4.47
N GLY A 22 -2.58 -7.20 3.64
CA GLY A 22 -1.76 -6.99 2.43
C GLY A 22 -0.26 -6.89 2.73
N CYS A 23 0.11 -6.09 3.74
CA CYS A 23 1.49 -5.97 4.19
C CYS A 23 2.06 -7.32 4.71
N ILE A 24 1.29 -8.04 5.53
CA ILE A 24 1.72 -9.32 6.13
C ILE A 24 1.89 -10.39 5.05
N VAL A 25 0.99 -10.48 4.07
CA VAL A 25 1.10 -11.46 2.99
C VAL A 25 2.34 -11.19 2.15
N PHE A 26 2.61 -9.93 1.80
CA PHE A 26 3.85 -9.58 1.11
C PHE A 26 5.09 -9.98 1.94
N GLU A 27 5.11 -9.64 3.23
CA GLU A 27 6.24 -9.95 4.12
C GLU A 27 6.44 -11.45 4.29
N PHE A 28 5.35 -12.22 4.39
CA PHE A 28 5.40 -13.67 4.49
C PHE A 28 5.99 -14.31 3.23
N LEU A 29 5.65 -13.80 2.04
CA LEU A 29 6.15 -14.34 0.76
C LEU A 29 7.60 -13.93 0.47
N THR A 30 7.99 -12.70 0.84
CA THR A 30 9.30 -12.16 0.46
C THR A 30 10.34 -12.21 1.58
N GLY A 31 9.90 -12.39 2.82
CA GLY A 31 10.75 -12.27 4.01
C GLY A 31 11.12 -10.84 4.38
N ALA A 32 10.54 -9.83 3.72
CA ALA A 32 10.84 -8.42 3.93
C ALA A 32 9.56 -7.57 4.02
N PRO A 33 9.53 -6.50 4.84
CA PRO A 33 8.34 -5.67 4.99
C PRO A 33 7.99 -4.92 3.69
N MET A 34 6.69 -4.86 3.36
CA MET A 34 6.19 -4.16 2.16
C MET A 34 6.59 -2.68 2.13
N PHE A 35 6.53 -2.03 3.29
CA PHE A 35 6.94 -0.64 3.47
C PHE A 35 7.96 -0.56 4.59
N ALA A 36 9.24 -0.50 4.21
CA ALA A 36 10.37 -0.36 5.12
C ALA A 36 10.87 1.07 5.10
N LEU A 37 10.87 1.73 6.26
CA LEU A 37 11.71 2.90 6.50
C LEU A 37 12.70 2.47 7.58
N THR A 38 13.98 2.34 7.25
CA THR A 38 14.94 2.16 8.33
C THR A 38 15.26 3.52 8.95
N ALA A 39 15.34 3.57 10.28
CA ALA A 39 15.75 4.77 10.99
C ALA A 39 17.19 5.22 10.58
N ILE A 40 18.01 4.29 10.11
CA ILE A 40 19.36 4.54 9.60
C ILE A 40 19.30 5.29 8.26
N GLU A 41 18.39 4.90 7.35
CA GLU A 41 18.24 5.56 6.05
C GLU A 41 17.67 6.98 6.16
N THR A 42 16.82 7.22 7.16
CA THR A 42 16.12 8.51 7.30
C THR A 42 16.79 9.45 8.30
N GLY A 43 17.59 8.92 9.23
CA GLY A 43 18.21 9.71 10.30
C GLY A 43 17.22 10.31 11.30
N VAL A 44 15.93 9.94 11.23
CA VAL A 44 14.83 10.50 12.02
C VAL A 44 14.09 9.42 12.81
N GLN A 45 13.56 9.81 13.96
CA GLN A 45 12.81 8.94 14.86
C GLN A 45 11.39 8.70 14.33
N GLU A 46 10.87 7.48 14.49
CA GLU A 46 9.49 7.14 14.15
C GLU A 46 8.50 8.06 14.90
N GLY A 47 7.50 8.57 14.18
CA GLY A 47 6.52 9.54 14.70
C GLY A 47 6.93 11.01 14.54
N ALA A 48 8.17 11.30 14.10
CA ALA A 48 8.53 12.62 13.62
C ALA A 48 7.83 12.92 12.28
N ARG A 49 7.59 14.21 12.00
CA ARG A 49 6.96 14.66 10.75
C ARG A 49 7.73 14.16 9.51
N ASP A 50 9.06 14.24 9.55
CA ASP A 50 9.93 13.84 8.45
C ASP A 50 9.83 12.34 8.16
N TYR A 51 9.61 11.52 9.20
CA TYR A 51 9.33 10.09 9.04
C TYR A 51 7.98 9.84 8.36
N GLU A 52 6.94 10.58 8.77
CA GLU A 52 5.60 10.48 8.17
C GLU A 52 5.59 10.93 6.70
N GLU A 53 6.34 11.98 6.35
CA GLU A 53 6.53 12.41 4.96
C GLU A 53 7.32 11.38 4.14
N ALA A 54 8.40 10.82 4.68
CA ALA A 54 9.15 9.75 4.02
C ALA A 54 8.26 8.52 3.78
N TYR A 55 7.37 8.19 4.73
CA TYR A 55 6.44 7.09 4.58
C TYR A 55 5.41 7.37 3.50
N LEU A 56 4.85 8.59 3.45
CA LEU A 56 3.98 9.01 2.35
C LEU A 56 4.69 8.86 1.00
N GLN A 57 5.94 9.30 0.89
CA GLN A 57 6.70 9.14 -0.36
C GLN A 57 6.82 7.67 -0.80
N LEU A 58 6.99 6.72 0.13
CA LEU A 58 6.94 5.29 -0.19
C LEU A 58 5.56 4.86 -0.70
N LEU A 59 4.48 5.34 -0.09
CA LEU A 59 3.13 5.05 -0.58
C LEU A 59 2.91 5.61 -1.98
N PHE A 60 3.36 6.84 -2.26
CA PHE A 60 3.33 7.41 -3.62
C PHE A 60 4.15 6.58 -4.62
N ALA A 61 5.32 6.08 -4.21
CA ALA A 61 6.16 5.22 -5.04
C ALA A 61 5.51 3.86 -5.36
N GLN A 62 4.64 3.37 -4.48
CA GLN A 62 3.94 2.10 -4.69
C GLN A 62 2.64 2.27 -5.48
N HIS A 63 1.91 3.36 -5.24
CA HIS A 63 0.52 3.50 -5.71
C HIS A 63 0.33 4.57 -6.78
N GLY A 64 1.33 5.42 -7.01
CA GLY A 64 1.19 6.61 -7.85
C GLY A 64 0.41 7.72 -7.17
N ARG A 65 0.42 8.89 -7.81
CA ARG A 65 -0.20 10.11 -7.27
C ARG A 65 -1.72 10.07 -7.40
N GLU A 66 -2.20 9.43 -8.45
CA GLU A 66 -3.60 9.26 -8.79
C GLU A 66 -4.38 8.43 -7.76
N ALA A 67 -3.70 7.57 -7.00
CA ALA A 67 -4.31 6.82 -5.91
C ALA A 67 -4.74 7.71 -4.73
N PHE A 68 -4.10 8.88 -4.56
CA PHE A 68 -4.43 9.87 -3.53
C PHE A 68 -5.47 10.87 -4.07
N LYS A 69 -6.71 10.39 -4.25
CA LYS A 69 -7.83 11.21 -4.77
C LYS A 69 -8.10 12.42 -3.88
N PRO A 70 -8.35 13.62 -4.43
CA PRO A 70 -8.64 14.83 -3.65
C PRO A 70 -9.79 14.64 -2.64
N ASP A 71 -10.83 13.91 -3.02
CA ASP A 71 -11.97 13.63 -2.14
C ASP A 71 -11.58 12.81 -0.90
N PHE A 72 -10.64 11.87 -1.03
CA PHE A 72 -10.11 11.13 0.11
C PHE A 72 -9.28 12.05 1.02
N ILE A 73 -8.41 12.87 0.43
CA ILE A 73 -7.59 13.84 1.17
C ILE A 73 -8.45 14.85 1.93
N ALA A 74 -9.56 15.31 1.36
CA ALA A 74 -10.49 16.23 1.99
C ALA A 74 -11.20 15.64 3.24
N ARG A 75 -11.32 14.30 3.32
CA ARG A 75 -11.88 13.60 4.50
C ARG A 75 -10.85 13.32 5.60
N CYS A 76 -9.57 13.66 5.37
CA CYS A 76 -8.47 13.39 6.28
C CYS A 76 -8.15 14.60 7.17
N THR A 77 -8.21 14.44 8.50
CA THR A 77 -8.01 15.56 9.46
C THR A 77 -6.56 16.01 9.64
N ARG A 78 -5.58 15.19 9.21
CA ARG A 78 -4.14 15.44 9.32
C ARG A 78 -3.45 15.58 7.95
N SER A 79 -4.17 15.94 6.89
CA SER A 79 -3.63 16.05 5.53
C SER A 79 -2.86 17.36 5.27
N GLU A 80 -3.20 18.45 5.96
CA GLU A 80 -2.65 19.80 5.72
C GLU A 80 -1.12 19.88 5.62
N PRO A 81 -0.33 19.19 6.48
CA PRO A 81 1.13 19.28 6.43
C PRO A 81 1.75 18.68 5.17
N TYR A 82 1.02 17.83 4.44
CA TYR A 82 1.51 17.03 3.32
C TYR A 82 0.80 17.35 2.00
N PHE A 83 -0.42 17.89 2.07
CA PHE A 83 -1.27 18.17 0.92
C PHE A 83 -1.76 19.62 0.93
N HIS A 84 -1.87 20.20 -0.26
CA HIS A 84 -2.64 21.41 -0.50
C HIS A 84 -4.15 21.11 -0.45
N GLU A 85 -4.98 22.14 -0.26
CA GLU A 85 -6.45 22.01 -0.19
C GLU A 85 -7.06 21.37 -1.45
N ASN A 86 -6.42 21.52 -2.61
CA ASN A 86 -6.82 20.89 -3.87
C ASN A 86 -6.39 19.40 -3.98
N GLY A 87 -5.87 18.80 -2.91
CA GLY A 87 -5.42 17.41 -2.86
C GLY A 87 -4.05 17.15 -3.48
N THR A 88 -3.32 18.18 -3.92
CA THR A 88 -1.99 18.00 -4.48
C THR A 88 -0.93 17.87 -3.38
N PRO A 89 0.07 16.98 -3.50
CA PRO A 89 1.12 16.84 -2.50
C PRO A 89 2.02 18.07 -2.46
N ARG A 90 2.48 18.43 -1.26
CA ARG A 90 3.40 19.55 -1.00
C ARG A 90 4.87 19.19 -1.23
N PHE A 91 5.15 17.92 -1.49
CA PHE A 91 6.44 17.40 -1.90
C PHE A 91 6.36 16.89 -3.34
N VAL A 92 7.50 16.79 -4.02
CA VAL A 92 7.59 16.21 -5.37
C VAL A 92 7.85 14.72 -5.21
N PRO A 93 6.90 13.83 -5.54
CA PRO A 93 7.16 12.39 -5.52
C PRO A 93 8.15 12.08 -6.64
N ASN A 94 9.41 11.78 -6.29
CA ASN A 94 10.46 11.49 -7.26
C ASN A 94 10.57 9.99 -7.54
N VAL A 95 9.45 9.32 -7.84
CA VAL A 95 9.45 7.87 -8.08
C VAL A 95 8.39 7.49 -9.09
N MET A 96 8.79 6.67 -10.06
CA MET A 96 7.85 5.96 -10.93
C MET A 96 7.12 4.89 -10.09
N PRO A 97 5.79 4.76 -10.19
CA PRO A 97 5.06 3.72 -9.49
C PRO A 97 5.61 2.34 -9.87
N ILE A 98 5.81 1.49 -8.87
CA ILE A 98 6.18 0.07 -9.05
C ILE A 98 5.02 -0.80 -8.59
N THR A 99 4.63 -1.80 -9.38
CA THR A 99 3.63 -2.79 -9.00
C THR A 99 4.15 -3.71 -7.89
N VAL A 100 3.26 -4.45 -7.23
CA VAL A 100 3.70 -5.43 -6.23
C VAL A 100 4.49 -6.56 -6.90
N ALA A 101 4.11 -6.98 -8.12
CA ALA A 101 4.81 -8.02 -8.85
C ALA A 101 6.25 -7.62 -9.19
N GLU A 102 6.45 -6.42 -9.75
CA GLU A 102 7.80 -5.87 -10.03
C GLU A 102 8.64 -5.74 -8.75
N ARG A 103 8.02 -5.34 -7.63
CA ARG A 103 8.71 -5.32 -6.33
C ARG A 103 9.15 -6.72 -5.90
N MET A 104 8.29 -7.73 -6.07
CA MET A 104 8.64 -9.13 -5.75
C MET A 104 9.77 -9.65 -6.66
N SER A 105 9.91 -9.15 -7.89
CA SER A 105 11.04 -9.49 -8.76
C SER A 105 12.41 -9.15 -8.16
N ALA A 106 12.49 -8.10 -7.34
CA ALA A 106 13.72 -7.77 -6.60
C ALA A 106 14.14 -8.85 -5.58
N PHE A 107 13.22 -9.76 -5.22
CA PHE A 107 13.45 -10.89 -4.32
C PHE A 107 13.62 -12.22 -5.08
N GLY A 108 13.76 -12.18 -6.41
CA GLY A 108 14.03 -13.35 -7.24
C GLY A 108 12.78 -14.07 -7.78
N TYR A 109 11.60 -13.51 -7.59
CA TYR A 109 10.37 -14.03 -8.20
C TYR A 109 10.25 -13.63 -9.67
N ARG A 110 9.63 -14.46 -10.50
CA ARG A 110 9.17 -14.03 -11.84
C ARG A 110 7.77 -13.45 -11.68
N GLU A 111 7.51 -12.29 -12.29
CA GLU A 111 6.20 -11.61 -12.17
C GLU A 111 5.03 -12.51 -12.54
N ALA A 112 5.17 -13.31 -13.59
CA ALA A 112 4.13 -14.25 -14.01
C ALA A 112 3.76 -15.28 -12.93
N ASP A 113 4.72 -15.73 -12.13
CA ASP A 113 4.48 -16.74 -11.08
C ASP A 113 3.79 -16.14 -9.85
N VAL A 114 3.91 -14.82 -9.66
CA VAL A 114 3.37 -14.11 -8.49
C VAL A 114 2.23 -13.17 -8.85
N ALA A 115 1.79 -13.12 -10.11
CA ALA A 115 0.82 -12.15 -10.60
C ALA A 115 -0.50 -12.16 -9.80
N GLU A 116 -1.02 -13.35 -9.48
CA GLU A 116 -2.26 -13.49 -8.70
C GLU A 116 -2.06 -13.06 -7.23
N ALA A 117 -0.92 -13.42 -6.62
CA ALA A 117 -0.57 -12.99 -5.26
C ALA A 117 -0.39 -11.47 -5.19
N ALA A 118 0.32 -10.91 -6.16
CA ALA A 118 0.55 -9.48 -6.30
C ALA A 118 -0.76 -8.72 -6.46
N ARG A 119 -1.67 -9.18 -7.33
CA ARG A 119 -3.02 -8.61 -7.47
C ARG A 119 -3.79 -8.64 -6.15
N PHE A 120 -3.76 -9.77 -5.43
CA PHE A 120 -4.40 -9.88 -4.12
C PHE A 120 -3.85 -8.83 -3.13
N ILE A 121 -2.53 -8.70 -3.05
CA ILE A 121 -1.87 -7.71 -2.20
C ILE A 121 -2.26 -6.28 -2.64
N GLU A 122 -2.27 -5.97 -3.93
CA GLU A 122 -2.65 -4.65 -4.44
C GLU A 122 -4.10 -4.28 -4.09
N ARG A 123 -5.03 -5.24 -4.15
CA ARG A 123 -6.41 -5.06 -3.68
C ARG A 123 -6.47 -4.71 -2.19
N CYS A 124 -5.64 -5.35 -1.37
CA CYS A 124 -5.53 -5.03 0.06
C CYS A 124 -4.95 -3.64 0.32
N LEU A 125 -4.08 -3.15 -0.58
CA LEU A 125 -3.35 -1.89 -0.43
C LEU A 125 -3.99 -0.71 -1.19
N ILE A 126 -5.30 -0.77 -1.47
CA ILE A 126 -6.02 0.40 -2.01
C ILE A 126 -5.97 1.56 -0.99
N ILE A 127 -5.61 2.76 -1.46
CA ILE A 127 -5.38 3.94 -0.62
C ILE A 127 -6.65 4.41 0.09
N ASP A 128 -7.75 4.60 -0.64
CA ASP A 128 -9.01 5.01 -0.05
C ASP A 128 -9.69 3.82 0.65
N PRO A 129 -9.87 3.84 1.99
CA PRO A 129 -10.50 2.73 2.70
C PRO A 129 -11.96 2.48 2.26
N GLN A 130 -12.63 3.44 1.62
CA GLN A 130 -13.99 3.24 1.08
C GLN A 130 -14.01 2.46 -0.24
N GLU A 131 -12.89 2.42 -0.97
CA GLU A 131 -12.73 1.67 -2.22
C GLU A 131 -12.02 0.32 -1.99
N ARG A 132 -11.43 0.13 -0.80
CA ARG A 132 -10.75 -1.09 -0.40
C ARG A 132 -11.78 -2.21 -0.16
N PRO A 133 -11.61 -3.41 -0.75
CA PRO A 133 -12.52 -4.53 -0.53
C PRO A 133 -12.56 -4.92 0.95
N SER A 134 -13.70 -5.43 1.39
CA SER A 134 -13.82 -6.01 2.72
C SER A 134 -13.09 -7.36 2.80
N ALA A 135 -12.85 -7.84 4.02
CA ALA A 135 -12.31 -9.19 4.21
C ALA A 135 -13.20 -10.25 3.56
N ALA A 136 -14.53 -10.10 3.61
CA ALA A 136 -15.46 -11.02 2.97
C ALA A 136 -15.29 -11.03 1.43
N ASP A 137 -15.13 -9.85 0.80
CA ASP A 137 -14.91 -9.74 -0.64
C ASP A 137 -13.56 -10.33 -1.10
N LEU A 138 -12.61 -10.46 -0.17
CA LEU A 138 -11.29 -11.03 -0.43
C LEU A 138 -11.22 -12.54 -0.21
N LEU A 139 -12.12 -13.13 0.60
CA LEU A 139 -12.16 -14.57 0.81
C LEU A 139 -12.41 -15.34 -0.50
N ASP A 140 -13.14 -14.73 -1.43
CA ASP A 140 -13.44 -15.32 -2.73
C ASP A 140 -12.35 -15.03 -3.80
N ASP A 141 -11.21 -14.42 -3.42
CA ASP A 141 -10.15 -14.13 -4.39
C ASP A 141 -9.56 -15.40 -4.99
N LYS A 142 -9.34 -15.38 -6.31
CA LYS A 142 -8.80 -16.50 -7.10
C LYS A 142 -7.48 -17.02 -6.52
N TRP A 143 -6.63 -16.13 -6.00
CA TRP A 143 -5.34 -16.52 -5.42
C TRP A 143 -5.51 -17.38 -4.15
N LEU A 144 -6.45 -17.02 -3.27
CA LEU A 144 -6.70 -17.76 -2.02
C LEU A 144 -7.41 -19.09 -2.26
N ASN A 145 -8.33 -19.12 -3.21
CA ASN A 145 -9.10 -20.33 -3.52
C ASN A 145 -8.37 -21.31 -4.45
N GLY A 146 -7.06 -21.10 -4.65
CA GLY A 146 -6.21 -22.00 -5.41
C GLY A 146 -6.68 -22.10 -6.86
N GLY A 147 -6.89 -20.95 -7.52
CA GLY A 147 -7.20 -20.86 -8.94
C GLY A 147 -6.09 -21.46 -9.80
N GLY A 148 -6.00 -22.78 -9.77
CA GLY A 148 -5.26 -23.61 -10.67
C GLY A 148 -6.06 -23.69 -11.95
N ASP A 149 -5.43 -23.26 -13.03
CA ASP A 149 -5.69 -23.91 -14.30
C ASP A 149 -5.22 -25.36 -14.12
N ASP A 150 -6.18 -26.25 -13.83
CA ASP A 150 -6.05 -27.68 -14.11
C ASP A 150 -5.96 -27.84 -15.64
N GLU A 151 -4.82 -27.50 -16.23
CA GLU A 151 -4.36 -28.05 -17.50
C GLU A 151 -3.04 -28.77 -17.24
N ILE A 152 -3.17 -29.97 -16.68
CA ILE A 152 -2.18 -31.03 -16.90
C ILE A 152 -2.55 -31.66 -18.25
N ASP A 153 -1.81 -31.30 -19.30
CA ASP A 153 -1.69 -32.12 -20.52
C ASP A 153 -0.94 -33.43 -20.21
#